data_AF-A0A2J8MU34-F1
#
_entry.id   AF-A0A2J8MU34-F1
#
_cell.length_a   1.000
_cell.length_b   1.000
_cell.length_c   1.000
_cell.angle_alpha   90.00
_cell.angle_beta   90.00
_cell.angle_gamma   90.00
#
_symmetry.space_group_name_H-M   'P 1'
#
loop_
_entity.id
_entity.type
_entity.pdbx_description
1 polymer ?
#
loop_
_entity_poly.entity_id
_entity_poly.type
_entity_poly.pdbx_seq_one_letter_code
_entity_poly.pdbx_strand_id
1 'polypeptide(L)'
;MAGKKVLIVYAHQEPRSFNGSLKNVAVDELSRQGCTVTVSDLYAMNFEPRATDKDITGTLSNPEVFNYGVETHEAYKQRSLASDITDEQKKVREADLVIFQFPLYWFSVPAILKGWMDRVLCQGFAFDIPGFYDSGLLQ
;
A
#
# COMPACT_ATOMS: atom_id res chain seq x y z
N MET A 1 -12.60 20.96 3.45
CA MET A 1 -11.93 19.97 2.58
C MET A 1 -12.95 18.98 1.97
N ALA A 2 -14.18 19.42 1.68
CA ALA A 2 -15.20 18.52 1.16
C ALA A 2 -14.74 17.89 -0.16
N GLY A 3 -14.86 16.56 -0.25
CA GLY A 3 -14.50 15.80 -1.45
C GLY A 3 -13.05 15.31 -1.51
N LYS A 4 -12.19 15.60 -0.52
CA LYS A 4 -10.85 14.99 -0.44
C LYS A 4 -10.93 13.55 0.06
N LYS A 5 -10.16 12.66 -0.56
CA LYS A 5 -10.03 11.24 -0.21
C LYS A 5 -8.72 10.99 0.54
N VAL A 6 -8.80 10.35 1.70
CA VAL A 6 -7.64 10.03 2.54
C VAL A 6 -7.56 8.53 2.74
N LEU A 7 -6.38 7.96 2.47
CA LEU A 7 -6.02 6.60 2.85
C LEU A 7 -5.15 6.64 4.10
N ILE A 8 -5.51 5.89 5.14
CA ILE A 8 -4.67 5.65 6.31
C ILE A 8 -4.18 4.20 6.25
N VAL A 9 -2.87 4.01 6.09
CA VAL A 9 -2.23 2.70 6.20
C VAL A 9 -1.73 2.54 7.64
N TYR A 10 -2.40 1.68 8.40
CA TYR A 10 -2.21 1.52 9.84
C TYR A 10 -1.53 0.19 10.15
N ALA A 11 -0.44 0.25 10.92
CA ALA A 11 0.37 -0.92 11.26
C ALA A 11 0.64 -1.02 12.77
N HIS A 12 -0.39 -1.38 13.54
CA HIS A 12 -0.23 -1.79 14.94
C HIS A 12 -1.23 -2.89 15.34
N GLN A 13 -0.82 -3.79 16.24
CA GLN A 13 -1.54 -5.02 16.59
C GLN A 13 -2.67 -4.83 17.61
N GLU A 14 -2.72 -3.68 18.28
CA GLU A 14 -3.52 -3.46 19.49
C GLU A 14 -4.36 -2.19 19.30
N PRO A 15 -5.69 -2.31 19.12
CA PRO A 15 -6.58 -1.18 18.89
C PRO A 15 -6.57 -0.11 19.99
N ARG A 16 -6.26 -0.49 21.23
CA ARG A 16 -6.16 0.41 22.40
C ARG A 16 -4.77 1.01 22.59
N SER A 17 -3.82 0.73 21.70
CA SER A 17 -2.50 1.35 21.71
C SER A 17 -2.58 2.85 21.43
N PHE A 18 -1.52 3.59 21.78
CA PHE A 18 -1.42 5.00 21.40
C PHE A 18 -1.48 5.20 19.87
N ASN A 19 -0.89 4.29 19.09
CA ASN A 19 -1.03 4.29 17.63
C ASN A 19 -2.49 4.13 17.18
N GLY A 20 -3.25 3.27 17.86
CA GLY A 20 -4.69 3.13 17.63
C GLY A 20 -5.46 4.41 17.94
N SER A 21 -5.13 5.09 19.04
CA SER A 21 -5.71 6.39 19.39
C SER A 21 -5.39 7.47 18.35
N LEU A 22 -4.15 7.58 17.87
CA LEU A 22 -3.77 8.52 16.83
C LEU A 22 -4.53 8.27 15.52
N LYS A 23 -4.63 6.99 15.11
CA LYS A 23 -5.44 6.60 13.95
C LYS A 23 -6.91 7.01 14.12
N ASN A 24 -7.50 6.80 15.30
CA ASN A 24 -8.90 7.15 15.55
C ASN A 24 -9.12 8.67 15.48
N VAL A 25 -8.25 9.46 16.12
CA VAL A 25 -8.33 10.93 16.04
C VAL A 25 -8.21 11.43 14.60
N ALA A 26 -7.32 10.83 13.80
CA ALA A 26 -7.19 11.15 12.39
C ALA A 26 -8.48 10.85 11.61
N VAL A 27 -9.07 9.67 11.80
CA VAL A 27 -10.36 9.30 11.18
C VAL A 27 -11.45 10.31 11.58
N ASP A 28 -11.62 10.54 12.88
CA ASP A 28 -12.69 11.39 13.41
C ASP A 28 -12.60 12.81 12.85
N GLU A 29 -11.41 13.43 12.89
CA GLU A 29 -11.22 14.81 12.44
C GLU A 29 -11.35 14.94 10.91
N LEU A 30 -10.76 14.03 10.14
CA LEU A 30 -10.85 14.08 8.68
C LEU A 30 -12.28 13.84 8.20
N SER A 31 -13.00 12.90 8.82
CA SER A 31 -14.42 12.70 8.55
C SER A 31 -15.26 13.93 8.93
N ARG A 32 -14.98 14.58 10.08
CA ARG A 32 -15.64 15.83 10.49
C ARG A 32 -15.43 16.96 9.49
N GLN A 33 -14.30 17.00 8.80
CA GLN A 33 -14.00 17.98 7.76
C GLN A 33 -14.64 17.68 6.39
N GLY A 34 -15.36 16.55 6.27
CA GLY A 34 -16.04 16.10 5.05
C GLY A 34 -15.14 15.35 4.07
N CYS A 35 -14.01 14.79 4.53
CA CYS A 35 -13.17 13.91 3.73
C CYS A 35 -13.77 12.49 3.67
N THR A 36 -13.56 11.79 2.55
CA THR A 36 -13.78 10.34 2.46
C THR A 36 -12.54 9.64 3.01
N VAL A 37 -12.66 8.90 4.12
CA VAL A 37 -11.53 8.25 4.79
C VAL A 37 -11.63 6.73 4.65
N THR A 38 -10.56 6.12 4.16
CA THR A 38 -10.40 4.66 4.08
C THR A 38 -9.21 4.24 4.96
N VAL A 39 -9.33 3.13 5.67
CA VAL A 39 -8.25 2.60 6.52
C VAL A 39 -7.88 1.19 6.04
N SER A 40 -6.58 0.97 5.80
CA SER A 40 -6.00 -0.36 5.67
C SER A 40 -5.31 -0.73 6.99
N ASP A 41 -6.00 -1.48 7.83
CA ASP A 41 -5.46 -2.02 9.08
C ASP A 41 -4.70 -3.32 8.77
N LEU A 42 -3.39 -3.19 8.57
CA LEU A 42 -2.58 -4.27 7.98
C LEU A 42 -2.55 -5.52 8.85
N TYR A 43 -2.54 -5.37 10.18
CA TYR A 43 -2.56 -6.52 11.09
C TYR A 43 -3.94 -7.19 11.13
N ALA A 44 -5.02 -6.40 11.14
CA ALA A 44 -6.37 -6.97 11.06
C ALA A 44 -6.62 -7.69 9.72
N MET A 45 -6.03 -7.18 8.64
CA MET A 45 -6.08 -7.79 7.30
C MET A 45 -5.19 -9.04 7.17
N ASN A 46 -4.30 -9.30 8.14
CA ASN A 46 -3.22 -10.29 8.02
C ASN A 46 -2.44 -10.12 6.71
N PHE A 47 -2.08 -8.87 6.39
CA PHE A 47 -1.46 -8.51 5.12
C PHE A 47 -0.14 -9.26 4.90
N GLU A 48 0.03 -9.89 3.74
CA GLU A 48 1.24 -10.65 3.39
C GLU A 48 2.43 -9.70 3.16
N PRO A 49 3.53 -9.80 3.93
CA PRO A 49 4.64 -8.88 3.76
C PRO A 49 5.70 -9.32 2.75
N ARG A 50 5.69 -10.58 2.31
CA ARG A 50 6.77 -11.14 1.48
C ARG A 50 6.47 -10.89 0.00
N ALA A 51 7.46 -10.36 -0.70
CA ALA A 51 7.50 -10.31 -2.16
C ALA A 51 7.79 -11.71 -2.72
N THR A 52 6.78 -12.37 -3.32
CA THR A 52 6.90 -13.75 -3.82
C THR A 52 6.21 -13.94 -5.17
N ASP A 53 6.39 -15.12 -5.78
CA ASP A 53 5.69 -15.52 -7.00
C ASP A 53 4.16 -15.53 -6.87
N LYS A 54 3.63 -15.69 -5.65
CA LYS A 54 2.19 -15.63 -5.33
C LYS A 54 1.57 -14.25 -5.56
N ASP A 55 2.39 -13.21 -5.71
CA ASP A 55 1.92 -11.86 -6.01
C ASP A 55 1.49 -11.72 -7.48
N ILE A 56 1.79 -12.73 -8.31
CA ILE A 56 1.40 -12.82 -9.71
C ILE A 56 0.37 -13.95 -9.86
N THR A 57 -0.76 -13.63 -10.47
CA THR A 57 -1.80 -14.57 -10.85
C THR A 57 -1.61 -15.03 -12.29
N GLY A 58 -1.90 -16.30 -12.56
CA GLY A 58 -1.70 -16.88 -13.90
C GLY A 58 -0.25 -17.29 -14.15
N THR A 59 0.21 -17.11 -15.38
CA THR A 59 1.53 -17.59 -15.83
C THR A 59 2.59 -16.50 -15.69
N LEU A 60 3.71 -16.83 -15.05
CA LEU A 60 4.90 -15.98 -14.98
C LEU A 60 5.46 -15.74 -16.40
N SER A 61 6.01 -14.55 -16.63
CA SER A 61 6.65 -14.20 -17.89
C SER A 61 7.91 -15.05 -18.18
N ASN A 62 8.66 -15.41 -17.14
CA ASN A 62 9.77 -16.36 -17.18
C ASN A 62 9.74 -17.29 -15.95
N PRO A 63 9.09 -18.47 -16.06
CA PRO A 63 8.99 -19.41 -14.95
C PRO A 63 10.30 -20.12 -14.60
N GLU A 64 11.33 -20.06 -15.45
CA GLU A 64 12.61 -20.74 -15.19
C GLU A 64 13.50 -19.96 -14.21
N VAL A 65 13.46 -18.63 -14.28
CA VAL A 65 14.25 -17.74 -13.42
C VAL A 65 13.36 -16.60 -12.93
N PHE A 66 12.87 -16.73 -11.70
CA PHE A 66 12.00 -15.74 -11.10
C PHE A 66 12.75 -14.44 -10.79
N ASN A 67 12.27 -13.33 -11.36
CA ASN A 67 12.70 -11.98 -11.00
C ASN A 67 11.49 -11.16 -10.60
N TYR A 68 11.34 -10.90 -9.30
CA TYR A 68 10.18 -10.22 -8.74
C TYR A 68 9.88 -8.86 -9.40
N GLY A 69 10.92 -8.03 -9.63
CA GLY A 69 10.74 -6.70 -10.20
C GLY A 69 10.20 -6.73 -11.63
N VAL A 70 10.70 -7.66 -12.46
CA VAL A 70 10.23 -7.83 -13.84
C VAL A 70 8.82 -8.42 -13.86
N GLU A 71 8.60 -9.49 -13.10
CA GLU A 71 7.31 -10.20 -13.09
C GLU A 71 6.17 -9.31 -12.59
N THR A 72 6.38 -8.56 -11.51
CA THR A 72 5.34 -7.65 -10.98
C THR A 72 5.07 -6.47 -11.90
N HIS A 73 6.07 -5.96 -12.62
CA HIS A 73 5.87 -4.91 -13.61
C HIS A 73 5.03 -5.41 -14.80
N GLU A 74 5.34 -6.60 -15.34
CA GLU A 74 4.53 -7.21 -16.40
C GLU A 74 3.12 -7.54 -15.90
N ALA A 75 3.00 -8.11 -14.70
CA ALA A 75 1.71 -8.44 -14.10
C ALA A 75 0.84 -7.21 -13.86
N TYR A 76 1.42 -6.08 -13.46
CA TYR A 76 0.69 -4.82 -13.34
C TYR A 76 0.08 -4.40 -14.69
N LYS A 77 0.89 -4.39 -15.77
CA LYS A 77 0.42 -4.03 -17.12
C LYS A 77 -0.68 -4.96 -17.62
N GLN A 78 -0.60 -6.24 -17.27
CA GLN A 78 -1.56 -7.27 -17.66
C GLN A 78 -2.75 -7.40 -16.71
N ARG A 79 -2.80 -6.61 -15.63
CA ARG A 79 -3.82 -6.69 -14.56
C ARG A 79 -3.91 -8.08 -13.94
N SER A 80 -2.77 -8.72 -13.75
CA SER A 80 -2.63 -10.07 -13.19
C SER A 80 -1.89 -10.10 -11.86
N LEU A 81 -1.80 -8.99 -11.12
CA LEU A 81 -1.33 -8.99 -9.74
C LEU A 81 -2.38 -9.61 -8.79
N ALA A 82 -1.92 -10.12 -7.64
CA ALA A 82 -2.78 -10.62 -6.58
C ALA A 82 -3.82 -9.56 -6.13
N SER A 83 -4.99 -10.05 -5.69
CA SER A 83 -6.12 -9.17 -5.37
C SER A 83 -5.83 -8.24 -4.20
N ASP A 84 -5.12 -8.70 -3.17
CA ASP A 84 -4.73 -7.87 -2.03
C ASP A 84 -3.84 -6.70 -2.44
N ILE A 85 -2.93 -6.90 -3.40
CA ILE A 85 -2.12 -5.82 -3.97
C ILE A 85 -2.99 -4.83 -4.75
N THR A 86 -3.85 -5.32 -5.65
CA THR A 86 -4.66 -4.44 -6.51
C THR A 86 -5.74 -3.66 -5.73
N ASP A 87 -6.26 -4.22 -4.64
CA ASP A 87 -7.17 -3.54 -3.72
C ASP A 87 -6.47 -2.34 -3.05
N GLU A 88 -5.23 -2.51 -2.60
CA GLU A 88 -4.44 -1.41 -2.03
C GLU A 88 -4.05 -0.37 -3.10
N GLN A 89 -3.67 -0.80 -4.30
CA GLN A 89 -3.38 0.11 -5.42
C GLN A 89 -4.60 0.96 -5.80
N LYS A 90 -5.81 0.39 -5.73
CA LYS A 90 -7.05 1.15 -5.94
C LYS A 90 -7.21 2.24 -4.87
N LYS A 91 -7.02 1.90 -3.60
CA LYS A 91 -7.11 2.87 -2.49
C LYS A 91 -6.09 3.99 -2.65
N VAL A 92 -4.84 3.65 -3.02
CA VAL A 92 -3.78 4.64 -3.25
C VAL A 92 -4.12 5.54 -4.44
N ARG A 93 -4.54 4.97 -5.57
CA ARG A 93 -4.92 5.75 -6.77
C ARG A 93 -6.05 6.72 -6.53
N GLU A 94 -6.98 6.36 -5.63
CA GLU A 94 -8.10 7.23 -5.30
C GLU A 94 -7.77 8.28 -4.24
N ALA A 95 -6.70 8.11 -3.45
CA ALA A 95 -6.40 8.98 -2.33
C ALA A 95 -5.66 10.26 -2.77
N ASP A 96 -6.13 11.41 -2.30
CA ASP A 96 -5.41 12.68 -2.41
C ASP A 96 -4.31 12.81 -1.33
N LEU A 97 -4.43 12.02 -0.26
CA LEU A 97 -3.49 11.98 0.86
C LEU A 97 -3.38 10.56 1.39
N VAL A 98 -2.14 10.09 1.58
CA VAL A 98 -1.84 8.83 2.27
C VAL A 98 -1.14 9.12 3.59
N ILE A 99 -1.72 8.67 4.70
CA ILE A 99 -1.14 8.75 6.05
C ILE A 99 -0.64 7.37 6.44
N PHE A 100 0.63 7.28 6.84
CA PHE A 100 1.21 6.07 7.42
C PHE A 100 1.25 6.20 8.95
N GLN A 101 0.52 5.34 9.65
CA GLN A 101 0.50 5.32 11.13
C GLN A 101 1.13 4.02 11.63
N PHE A 102 2.29 4.13 12.29
CA PHE A 102 3.05 2.97 12.75
C PHE A 102 3.97 3.33 13.94
N PRO A 103 4.30 2.35 14.81
CA PRO A 103 5.38 2.47 15.77
C PRO A 103 6.75 2.33 15.07
N LEU A 104 7.73 3.15 15.45
CA LEU A 104 9.09 3.06 14.90
C LEU A 104 9.75 1.74 15.32
N TYR A 105 10.04 0.86 14.37
CA TYR A 105 10.72 -0.42 14.60
C TYR A 105 12.08 -0.38 13.92
N TRP A 106 13.17 -0.54 14.67
CA TRP A 106 14.55 -0.57 14.14
C TRP A 106 14.87 0.60 13.20
N PHE A 107 14.49 1.81 13.63
CA PHE A 107 14.69 3.05 12.86
C PHE A 107 13.96 3.05 11.50
N SER A 108 12.95 2.19 11.36
CA SER A 108 12.14 2.02 10.16
C SER A 108 10.68 1.68 10.54
N VAL A 109 9.92 1.24 9.55
CA VAL A 109 8.55 0.76 9.70
C VAL A 109 8.50 -0.70 10.18
N PRO A 110 7.41 -1.17 10.81
CA PRO A 110 7.19 -2.59 11.03
C PRO A 110 7.20 -3.37 9.71
N ALA A 111 7.67 -4.62 9.74
CA ALA A 111 7.84 -5.43 8.53
C ALA A 111 6.55 -5.59 7.71
N ILE A 112 5.37 -5.61 8.35
CA ILE A 112 4.08 -5.68 7.64
C ILE A 112 3.81 -4.44 6.78
N LEU A 113 4.21 -3.26 7.25
CA LEU A 113 4.14 -2.02 6.48
C LEU A 113 5.25 -1.95 5.43
N LYS A 114 6.44 -2.46 5.73
CA LYS A 114 7.50 -2.58 4.72
C LYS A 114 7.07 -3.46 3.55
N GLY A 115 6.44 -4.59 3.84
CA GLY A 115 5.90 -5.49 2.83
C GLY A 115 4.76 -4.87 2.02
N TRP A 116 3.91 -4.06 2.65
CA TRP A 116 2.92 -3.24 1.92
C TRP A 116 3.61 -2.30 0.93
N MET A 117 4.67 -1.60 1.33
CA MET A 117 5.44 -0.74 0.42
C MET A 117 6.05 -1.55 -0.73
N ASP A 118 6.68 -2.69 -0.42
CA ASP A 118 7.38 -3.54 -1.40
C ASP A 118 6.44 -4.18 -2.43
N ARG A 119 5.23 -4.55 -2.02
CA ARG A 119 4.25 -5.25 -2.87
C ARG A 119 3.32 -4.31 -3.61
N VAL A 120 2.88 -3.22 -2.98
CA VAL A 120 1.86 -2.31 -3.54
C VAL A 120 2.47 -1.27 -4.47
N LEU A 121 3.61 -0.68 -4.10
CA LEU A 121 4.26 0.40 -4.86
C LEU A 121 5.16 -0.15 -5.98
N CYS A 122 4.63 -1.04 -6.81
CA CYS A 122 5.37 -1.69 -7.88
C CYS A 122 5.65 -0.76 -9.07
N GLN A 123 6.59 -1.16 -9.92
CA GLN A 123 6.85 -0.48 -11.18
C GLN A 123 5.61 -0.51 -12.11
N GLY A 124 5.42 0.56 -12.89
CA GLY A 124 4.25 0.80 -13.73
C GLY A 124 3.04 1.35 -12.95
N PHE A 125 2.96 1.08 -11.64
CA PHE A 125 1.94 1.66 -10.77
C PHE A 125 2.41 2.96 -10.10
N ALA A 126 3.46 2.87 -9.29
CA ALA A 126 3.93 3.99 -8.47
C ALA A 126 5.04 4.79 -9.14
N PHE A 127 5.90 4.11 -9.89
CA PHE A 127 7.05 4.69 -10.58
C PHE A 127 7.37 3.91 -11.86
N ASP A 128 8.20 4.49 -12.72
CA ASP A 128 8.80 3.81 -13.86
C ASP A 128 10.28 4.18 -14.04
N ILE A 129 10.97 3.52 -14.95
CA ILE A 129 12.37 3.80 -15.31
C ILE A 129 12.43 4.21 -16.80
N PRO A 130 12.57 5.51 -17.14
CA PRO A 130 12.70 6.67 -16.24
C PRO A 130 11.37 7.07 -15.55
N GLY A 131 11.43 7.93 -14.51
CA GLY A 131 10.24 8.42 -13.80
C GLY A 131 10.13 8.07 -12.31
N PHE A 132 11.25 7.77 -11.63
CA PHE A 132 11.28 7.28 -10.25
C PHE A 132 11.64 8.33 -9.16
N TYR A 133 12.05 9.55 -9.54
CA TYR A 133 12.40 10.62 -8.58
C TYR A 133 11.60 11.91 -8.73
N ASP A 134 11.24 12.31 -9.96
CA ASP A 134 10.58 13.60 -10.19
C ASP A 134 9.08 13.52 -9.88
N SER A 135 8.23 13.39 -10.91
CA SER A 135 6.78 13.47 -10.74
C SER A 135 6.11 12.16 -10.32
N GLY A 136 6.85 11.04 -10.33
CA GLY A 136 6.29 9.69 -10.16
C GLY A 136 5.11 9.40 -11.12
N LEU A 137 4.34 8.36 -10.82
CA LEU A 137 3.09 8.03 -11.52
C LEU A 137 1.83 8.31 -10.68
N LEU A 138 1.99 8.62 -9.39
CA LEU A 138 0.89 8.88 -8.45
C LEU A 138 0.66 10.40 -8.37
N GLN A 139 -0.17 10.93 -9.27
CA GLN A 139 -0.61 12.34 -9.29
C GLN A 139 -2.08 12.48 -8.90
#